data_AF-X0WNJ3-F1
#
_entry.id   AF-X0WNJ3-F1
#
_cell.length_a   1.000
_cell.length_b   1.000
_cell.length_c   1.000
_cell.angle_alpha   90.00
_cell.angle_beta   90.00
_cell.angle_gamma   90.00
#
_symmetry.space_group_name_H-M   'P 1'
#
loop_
_entity.id
_entity.type
_entity.pdbx_description
1 polymer ?
#
loop_
_entity_poly.entity_id
_entity_poly.type
_entity_poly.pdbx_seq_one_letter_code
_entity_poly.pdbx_strand_id
1 'polypeptide(L)'
;MNVHGKNNWPRGTLGEHCIEFDLATANGESRTVSQKNDADLFHDVIGSFGQLGIITRARLQMKKVHSGQVEVKAVSAPDLGAMLSLTDDAKDKWEYVVGWIDTFARGRNLGRGLLHFARHLEEGEDPDPAASLDAEAQDLPANLFGVMPKGLMWRFLKPMTNRPGMRFVNFGKYLAGSTVGDEKVYRQPLAGFSFLLDYVPNWKNIYLPGGLIQHQSFVPAASAEQVFRDQLEICHEHGIPSFLAVLKRHRPDPFLMS
;
A
#
# COMPACT_ATOMS: atom_id res chain seq x y z
N MET A 1 7.54 2.35 -14.82
CA MET A 1 6.94 2.94 -13.61
C MET A 1 7.95 2.92 -12.49
N ASN A 2 7.99 3.95 -11.65
CA ASN A 2 8.85 4.02 -10.47
C ASN A 2 8.00 3.73 -9.22
N VAL A 3 7.87 2.46 -8.85
CA VAL A 3 6.86 2.03 -7.87
C VAL A 3 7.17 2.50 -6.45
N HIS A 4 6.13 2.69 -5.65
CA HIS A 4 6.21 3.19 -4.28
C HIS A 4 5.55 2.24 -3.26
N GLY A 5 6.09 2.21 -2.04
CA GLY A 5 5.64 1.35 -0.96
C GLY A 5 4.73 2.04 0.08
N LYS A 6 4.44 1.33 1.17
CA LYS A 6 3.87 1.91 2.41
C LYS A 6 4.91 2.74 3.20
N ASN A 7 6.19 2.59 2.85
CA ASN A 7 7.35 3.26 3.44
C ASN A 7 7.93 4.35 2.51
N ASN A 8 7.14 4.84 1.54
CA ASN A 8 7.66 5.78 0.56
C ASN A 8 8.21 7.07 1.20
N TRP A 9 7.58 7.58 2.26
CA TRP A 9 8.08 8.79 2.92
C TRP A 9 9.52 8.65 3.45
N PRO A 10 9.85 7.66 4.30
CA PRO A 10 11.23 7.51 4.78
C PRO A 10 12.19 6.88 3.76
N ARG A 11 11.71 5.99 2.86
CA ARG A 11 12.58 5.18 1.99
C ARG A 11 12.61 5.58 0.53
N GLY A 12 11.59 6.28 0.05
CA GLY A 12 11.50 6.71 -1.34
C GLY A 12 10.81 5.70 -2.25
N THR A 13 11.04 5.85 -3.54
CA THR A 13 10.57 4.94 -4.59
C THR A 13 11.60 3.84 -4.89
N LEU A 14 11.20 2.82 -5.66
CA LEU A 14 12.11 1.72 -6.03
C LEU A 14 13.37 2.22 -6.75
N GLY A 15 13.24 3.27 -7.57
CA GLY A 15 14.32 3.89 -8.32
C GLY A 15 15.46 4.38 -7.42
N GLU A 16 15.15 4.92 -6.23
CA GLU A 16 16.14 5.39 -5.26
C GLU A 16 17.00 4.25 -4.69
N HIS A 17 16.57 3.01 -4.86
CA HIS A 17 17.30 1.80 -4.47
C HIS A 17 17.96 1.09 -5.66
N CYS A 18 17.84 1.62 -6.88
CA CYS A 18 18.54 1.09 -8.04
C CYS A 18 20.00 1.59 -8.06
N ILE A 19 20.95 0.66 -8.10
CA ILE A 19 22.38 0.99 -8.19
C ILE A 19 22.78 1.18 -9.66
N GLU A 20 22.33 0.27 -10.51
CA GLU A 20 22.56 0.27 -11.95
C GLU A 20 21.55 -0.65 -12.64
N PHE A 21 21.39 -0.47 -13.95
CA PHE A 21 20.62 -1.38 -14.80
C PHE A 21 21.26 -1.48 -16.18
N ASP A 22 21.05 -2.60 -16.86
CA ASP A 22 21.41 -2.76 -18.27
C ASP A 22 20.21 -2.38 -19.13
N LEU A 23 20.43 -1.46 -20.07
CA LEU A 23 19.42 -0.93 -20.98
C LEU A 23 19.74 -1.34 -22.41
N ALA A 24 18.83 -2.12 -23.02
CA ALA A 24 18.81 -2.33 -24.45
C ALA A 24 18.02 -1.20 -25.11
N THR A 25 18.67 -0.43 -25.98
CA THR A 25 18.04 0.71 -26.66
C THR A 25 17.54 0.34 -28.06
N ALA A 26 16.79 1.24 -28.71
CA ALA A 26 16.22 1.00 -30.03
C ALA A 26 17.27 0.77 -31.14
N ASN A 27 18.52 1.18 -30.93
CA ASN A 27 19.61 0.95 -31.88
C ASN A 27 20.19 -0.48 -31.82
N GLY A 28 19.69 -1.33 -30.91
CA GLY A 28 20.17 -2.70 -30.72
C GLY A 28 21.38 -2.85 -29.80
N GLU A 29 21.91 -1.75 -29.28
CA GLU A 29 23.00 -1.75 -28.29
C GLU A 29 22.45 -1.94 -26.88
N SER A 30 23.22 -2.65 -26.05
CA SER A 30 22.97 -2.80 -24.61
C SER A 30 24.10 -2.14 -23.84
N ARG A 31 23.76 -1.29 -22.87
CA ARG A 31 24.73 -0.62 -22.00
C ARG A 31 24.29 -0.61 -20.55
N THR A 32 25.25 -0.71 -19.64
CA THR A 32 24.99 -0.51 -18.21
C THR A 32 24.87 0.99 -17.91
N VAL A 33 23.82 1.36 -17.20
CA VAL A 33 23.47 2.73 -16.81
C VAL A 33 23.41 2.81 -15.30
N SER A 34 24.00 3.85 -14.73
CA SER A 34 24.08 4.13 -13.30
C SER A 34 24.20 5.64 -13.09
N GLN A 35 23.93 6.11 -11.88
CA GLN A 35 24.14 7.53 -11.54
C GLN A 35 25.58 8.01 -11.78
N LYS A 36 26.58 7.11 -11.76
CA LYS A 36 28.00 7.48 -11.89
C LYS A 36 28.45 7.64 -13.34
N ASN A 37 27.89 6.87 -14.27
CA ASN A 37 28.35 6.86 -15.65
C ASN A 37 27.43 7.63 -16.61
N ASP A 38 26.13 7.70 -16.32
CA ASP A 38 25.15 8.45 -17.12
C ASP A 38 23.94 8.79 -16.22
N ALA A 39 24.10 9.86 -15.43
CA ALA A 39 23.10 10.28 -14.46
C ALA A 39 21.77 10.71 -15.12
N ASP A 40 21.85 11.39 -16.24
CA ASP A 40 20.66 11.90 -16.95
C ASP A 40 19.83 10.72 -17.46
N LEU A 41 20.45 9.77 -18.19
CA LEU A 41 19.73 8.59 -18.67
C LEU A 41 19.22 7.73 -17.49
N PHE A 42 19.97 7.65 -16.40
CA PHE A 42 19.53 6.91 -15.21
C PHE A 42 18.19 7.44 -14.66
N HIS A 43 18.05 8.76 -14.53
CA HIS A 43 16.83 9.39 -14.00
C HIS A 43 15.70 9.45 -15.04
N ASP A 44 16.03 9.53 -16.33
CA ASP A 44 15.03 9.55 -17.40
C ASP A 44 14.38 8.19 -17.61
N VAL A 45 15.17 7.10 -17.60
CA VAL A 45 14.67 5.74 -17.86
C VAL A 45 13.77 5.26 -16.73
N ILE A 46 14.15 5.50 -15.48
CA ILE A 46 13.36 5.07 -14.33
C ILE A 46 12.10 5.93 -14.27
N GLY A 47 10.94 5.27 -14.39
CA GLY A 47 9.64 5.97 -14.48
C GLY A 47 9.11 6.10 -15.90
N SER A 48 9.96 6.02 -16.94
CA SER A 48 9.61 6.24 -18.37
C SER A 48 8.57 5.33 -19.02
N PHE A 49 7.91 4.44 -18.28
CA PHE A 49 6.95 3.48 -18.85
C PHE A 49 7.52 2.63 -19.99
N GLY A 50 8.84 2.38 -19.98
CA GLY A 50 9.53 1.59 -21.01
C GLY A 50 9.74 2.32 -22.34
N GLN A 51 9.49 3.63 -22.41
CA GLN A 51 9.61 4.41 -23.64
C GLN A 51 11.07 4.62 -24.09
N LEU A 52 12.03 4.51 -23.17
CA LEU A 52 13.45 4.77 -23.44
C LEU A 52 14.30 3.51 -23.65
N GLY A 53 13.66 2.33 -23.69
CA GLY A 53 14.32 1.05 -23.92
C GLY A 53 13.85 -0.05 -22.99
N ILE A 54 14.52 -1.19 -23.07
CA ILE A 54 14.20 -2.40 -22.29
C ILE A 54 15.27 -2.59 -21.23
N ILE A 55 14.87 -2.56 -19.96
CA ILE A 55 15.75 -2.95 -18.84
C ILE A 55 15.85 -4.48 -18.85
N THR A 56 17.06 -5.00 -19.05
CA THR A 56 17.32 -6.46 -19.11
C THR A 56 17.91 -7.02 -17.82
N ARG A 57 18.60 -6.17 -17.03
CA ARG A 57 19.14 -6.47 -15.71
C ARG A 57 19.04 -5.25 -14.82
N ALA A 58 18.82 -5.43 -13.52
CA ALA A 58 18.96 -4.37 -12.53
C ALA A 58 19.71 -4.89 -11.30
N ARG A 59 20.52 -4.02 -10.69
CA ARG A 59 21.17 -4.26 -9.40
C ARG A 59 20.53 -3.32 -8.38
N LEU A 60 19.92 -3.89 -7.34
CA LEU A 60 19.19 -3.14 -6.33
C LEU A 60 19.91 -3.21 -4.98
N GLN A 61 19.89 -2.11 -4.24
CA GLN A 61 20.34 -2.07 -2.85
C GLN A 61 19.22 -2.60 -1.95
N MET A 62 19.43 -3.77 -1.37
CA MET A 62 18.53 -4.31 -0.35
C MET A 62 18.76 -3.63 0.99
N LYS A 63 17.73 -3.54 1.82
CA LYS A 63 17.87 -3.16 3.22
C LYS A 63 18.09 -4.39 4.09
N LYS A 64 18.92 -4.27 5.12
CA LYS A 64 19.05 -5.30 6.16
C LYS A 64 17.81 -5.31 7.04
N VAL A 65 17.34 -6.49 7.42
CA VAL A 65 16.28 -6.69 8.41
C VAL A 65 16.75 -7.72 9.44
N HIS A 66 16.32 -7.58 10.69
CA HIS A 66 16.68 -8.48 11.78
C HIS A 66 15.60 -9.52 12.11
N SER A 67 14.42 -9.38 11.49
CA SER A 67 13.26 -10.25 11.66
C SER A 67 12.40 -10.20 10.40
N GLY A 68 11.72 -11.31 10.08
CA GLY A 68 10.66 -11.33 9.08
C GLY A 68 9.32 -10.79 9.60
N GLN A 69 9.23 -10.43 10.89
CA GLN A 69 8.06 -9.80 11.49
C GLN A 69 8.19 -8.28 11.48
N VAL A 70 7.03 -7.62 11.58
CA VAL A 70 6.91 -6.19 11.88
C VAL A 70 6.03 -6.01 13.11
N GLU A 71 6.33 -5.00 13.92
CA GLU A 71 5.42 -4.48 14.93
C GLU A 71 4.46 -3.50 14.25
N VAL A 72 3.16 -3.71 14.48
CA VAL A 72 2.08 -2.92 13.87
C VAL A 72 1.28 -2.25 14.97
N LYS A 73 0.99 -0.97 14.78
CA LYS A 73 0.04 -0.20 15.58
C LYS A 73 -1.15 0.22 14.71
N ALA A 74 -2.36 -0.07 15.16
CA ALA A 74 -3.60 0.37 14.52
C ALA A 74 -4.17 1.60 15.24
N VAL A 75 -4.63 2.59 14.49
CA VAL A 75 -5.25 3.83 15.01
C VAL A 75 -6.46 4.18 14.16
N SER A 76 -7.57 4.53 14.79
CA SER A 76 -8.78 4.99 14.11
C SER A 76 -8.81 6.51 13.93
N ALA A 77 -9.42 6.97 12.84
CA ALA A 77 -9.62 8.39 12.59
C ALA A 77 -11.10 8.68 12.30
N PRO A 78 -11.72 9.65 13.00
CA PRO A 78 -13.16 9.91 12.91
C PRO A 78 -13.63 10.57 11.60
N ASP A 79 -12.71 11.17 10.86
CA ASP A 79 -12.94 11.94 9.63
C ASP A 79 -11.65 12.11 8.80
N LEU A 80 -11.77 12.74 7.64
CA LEU A 80 -10.68 12.98 6.69
C LEU A 80 -9.56 13.88 7.26
N GLY A 81 -9.91 14.90 8.03
CA GLY A 81 -8.93 15.82 8.62
C GLY A 81 -8.04 15.09 9.62
N ALA A 82 -8.65 14.29 10.51
CA ALA A 82 -7.94 13.43 11.42
C ALA A 82 -7.08 12.38 10.69
N MET A 83 -7.59 11.77 9.61
CA MET A 83 -6.82 10.82 8.78
C MET A 83 -5.53 11.47 8.25
N LEU A 84 -5.63 12.69 7.72
CA LEU A 84 -4.49 13.41 7.16
C LEU A 84 -3.49 13.85 8.25
N SER A 85 -3.98 14.42 9.35
CA SER A 85 -3.14 14.84 10.48
C SER A 85 -2.36 13.66 11.06
N LEU A 86 -3.04 12.56 11.41
CA LEU A 86 -2.40 11.37 11.98
C LEU A 86 -1.40 10.73 11.02
N THR A 87 -1.68 10.77 9.71
CA THR A 87 -0.74 10.31 8.68
C THR A 87 0.52 11.17 8.67
N ASP A 88 0.37 12.50 8.72
CA ASP A 88 1.51 13.42 8.69
C ASP A 88 2.32 13.36 10.00
N ASP A 89 1.67 13.19 11.16
CA ASP A 89 2.31 13.03 12.47
C ASP A 89 3.13 11.74 12.60
N ALA A 90 2.74 10.69 11.86
CA ALA A 90 3.34 9.37 11.90
C ALA A 90 4.50 9.18 10.91
N LYS A 91 4.53 9.96 9.83
CA LYS A 91 5.42 9.75 8.67
C LYS A 91 6.92 9.69 9.01
N ASP A 92 7.35 10.45 10.02
CA ASP A 92 8.75 10.54 10.45
C ASP A 92 9.04 9.59 11.64
N LYS A 93 8.01 9.01 12.25
CA LYS A 93 8.11 8.15 13.44
C LYS A 93 8.02 6.66 13.11
N TRP A 94 7.39 6.32 11.99
CA TRP A 94 7.11 4.95 11.59
C TRP A 94 7.66 4.68 10.20
N GLU A 95 8.24 3.49 9.99
CA GLU A 95 8.79 3.14 8.68
C GLU A 95 7.70 2.94 7.64
N TYR A 96 6.60 2.30 8.02
CA TYR A 96 5.46 2.07 7.14
C TYR A 96 4.23 2.79 7.67
N VAL A 97 3.57 3.57 6.81
CA VAL A 97 2.34 4.29 7.12
C VAL A 97 1.32 4.06 6.01
N VAL A 98 0.14 3.56 6.38
CA VAL A 98 -0.96 3.35 5.44
C VAL A 98 -2.31 3.56 6.11
N GLY A 99 -3.16 4.35 5.47
CA GLY A 99 -4.56 4.54 5.86
C GLY A 99 -5.50 3.77 4.95
N TRP A 100 -6.54 3.19 5.53
CA TRP A 100 -7.73 2.75 4.81
C TRP A 100 -8.87 3.74 5.10
N ILE A 101 -9.58 4.18 4.06
CA ILE A 101 -10.67 5.14 4.17
C ILE A 101 -12.01 4.43 3.92
N ASP A 102 -12.99 4.64 4.80
CA ASP A 102 -14.40 4.33 4.56
C ASP A 102 -15.01 5.40 3.66
N THR A 103 -15.09 5.12 2.37
CA THR A 103 -15.63 6.04 1.37
C THR A 103 -17.16 6.11 1.39
N PHE A 104 -17.87 5.33 2.20
CA PHE A 104 -19.33 5.38 2.29
C PHE A 104 -19.82 6.32 3.38
N ALA A 105 -18.94 6.72 4.31
CA ALA A 105 -19.25 7.70 5.34
C ALA A 105 -19.45 9.09 4.73
N ARG A 106 -20.33 9.90 5.35
CA ARG A 106 -20.77 11.21 4.84
C ARG A 106 -20.80 12.27 5.95
N GLY A 107 -20.93 13.53 5.55
CA GLY A 107 -21.06 14.66 6.47
C GLY A 107 -19.83 14.79 7.36
N ARG A 108 -20.03 14.96 8.67
CA ARG A 108 -18.94 15.12 9.65
C ARG A 108 -17.98 13.91 9.73
N ASN A 109 -18.40 12.74 9.26
CA ASN A 109 -17.61 11.51 9.28
C ASN A 109 -17.02 11.16 7.90
N LEU A 110 -17.15 12.08 6.93
CA LEU A 110 -16.56 11.89 5.59
C LEU A 110 -15.07 11.59 5.73
N GLY A 111 -14.63 10.50 5.10
CA GLY A 111 -13.23 10.10 5.08
C GLY A 111 -12.72 9.45 6.37
N ARG A 112 -13.59 9.09 7.32
CA ARG A 112 -13.20 8.28 8.49
C ARG A 112 -12.46 7.01 8.05
N GLY A 113 -11.59 6.50 8.90
CA GLY A 113 -10.74 5.39 8.48
C GLY A 113 -9.95 4.75 9.60
N LEU A 114 -9.04 3.87 9.18
CA LEU A 114 -8.10 3.15 10.04
C LEU A 114 -6.70 3.30 9.46
N LEU A 115 -5.78 3.77 10.29
CA LEU A 115 -4.36 3.85 10.01
C LEU A 115 -3.67 2.63 10.60
N HIS A 116 -2.70 2.10 9.85
CA HIS A 116 -1.77 1.10 10.34
C HIS A 116 -0.36 1.64 10.14
N PHE A 117 0.35 1.71 11.25
CA PHE A 117 1.75 2.06 11.29
C PHE A 117 2.57 0.81 11.58
N ALA A 118 3.72 0.65 10.95
CA ALA A 118 4.59 -0.47 11.25
C ALA A 118 6.07 -0.12 11.20
N ARG A 119 6.86 -0.88 11.96
CA ARG A 119 8.33 -0.85 11.97
C ARG A 119 8.87 -2.27 11.95
N HIS A 120 10.10 -2.45 11.45
CA HIS A 120 10.80 -3.70 11.68
C HIS A 120 11.15 -3.86 13.16
N LEU A 121 11.28 -5.11 13.58
CA LEU A 121 11.91 -5.43 14.84
C LEU A 121 13.42 -5.21 14.74
N GLU A 122 13.99 -4.65 15.80
CA GLU A 122 15.41 -4.42 15.98
C GLU A 122 16.13 -5.72 16.39
N GLU A 123 17.46 -5.69 16.37
CA GLU A 123 18.27 -6.83 16.80
C GLU A 123 17.95 -7.23 18.25
N GLY A 124 17.60 -8.51 18.45
CA GLY A 124 17.24 -9.06 19.76
C GLY A 124 15.77 -8.89 20.17
N GLU A 125 14.94 -8.15 19.41
CA GLU A 125 13.49 -8.05 19.69
C GLU A 125 12.71 -9.29 19.22
N ASP A 126 13.25 -10.03 18.23
CA ASP A 126 12.72 -11.31 17.77
C ASP A 126 13.44 -12.47 18.49
N PRO A 127 12.72 -13.31 19.25
CA PRO A 127 13.33 -14.46 19.93
C PRO A 127 13.81 -15.55 18.97
N ASP A 128 13.29 -15.62 17.74
CA ASP A 128 13.69 -16.60 16.72
C ASP A 128 13.74 -15.98 15.31
N PRO A 129 14.77 -15.16 15.03
CA PRO A 129 14.86 -14.45 13.76
C PRO A 129 15.11 -15.39 12.58
N ALA A 130 15.75 -16.55 12.80
CA ALA A 130 16.00 -17.51 11.74
C ALA A 130 14.69 -18.11 11.22
N ALA A 131 13.78 -18.50 12.13
CA ALA A 131 12.47 -19.00 11.74
C ALA A 131 11.60 -17.92 11.10
N SER A 132 11.65 -16.67 11.59
CA SER A 132 10.80 -15.60 11.05
C SER A 132 11.25 -15.12 9.67
N LEU A 133 12.55 -15.19 9.38
CA LEU A 133 13.14 -14.82 8.09
C LEU A 133 13.00 -15.93 7.03
N ASP A 134 12.57 -17.12 7.42
CA ASP A 134 12.26 -18.19 6.47
C ASP A 134 11.16 -17.75 5.49
N ALA A 135 11.31 -18.11 4.21
CA ALA A 135 10.39 -17.67 3.18
C ALA A 135 8.98 -18.25 3.38
N GLU A 136 8.87 -19.49 3.86
CA GLU A 136 7.57 -20.15 4.12
C GLU A 136 6.87 -19.52 5.32
N ALA A 137 7.63 -19.00 6.30
CA ALA A 137 7.07 -18.26 7.43
C ALA A 137 6.45 -16.91 7.03
N GLN A 138 6.80 -16.39 5.84
CA GLN A 138 6.19 -15.21 5.25
C GLN A 138 4.92 -15.54 4.44
N ASP A 139 4.68 -16.80 4.09
CA ASP A 139 3.49 -17.16 3.35
C ASP A 139 2.22 -16.96 4.17
N LEU A 140 1.19 -16.45 3.49
CA LEU A 140 -0.11 -16.28 4.10
C LEU A 140 -0.78 -17.65 4.31
N PRO A 141 -1.35 -17.94 5.50
CA PRO A 141 -1.94 -19.25 5.75
C PRO A 141 -3.07 -19.52 4.76
N ALA A 142 -3.06 -20.69 4.11
CA ALA A 142 -4.01 -21.04 3.05
C ALA A 142 -5.47 -21.22 3.53
N ASN A 143 -5.65 -21.49 4.83
CA ASN A 143 -6.94 -21.79 5.45
C ASN A 143 -7.36 -20.70 6.45
N LEU A 144 -8.66 -20.42 6.53
CA LEU A 144 -9.26 -19.57 7.57
C LEU A 144 -9.79 -20.48 8.68
N PHE A 145 -9.46 -20.16 9.93
CA PHE A 145 -9.81 -20.98 11.12
C PHE A 145 -9.35 -22.46 11.02
N GLY A 146 -8.33 -22.75 10.21
CA GLY A 146 -7.80 -24.10 10.01
C GLY A 146 -8.66 -25.05 9.17
N VAL A 147 -9.89 -24.68 8.81
CA VAL A 147 -10.87 -25.61 8.21
C VAL A 147 -11.46 -25.14 6.88
N MET A 148 -11.55 -23.84 6.65
CA MET A 148 -12.18 -23.30 5.44
C MET A 148 -11.12 -22.86 4.43
N PRO A 149 -11.08 -23.45 3.21
CA PRO A 149 -10.18 -22.99 2.16
C PRO A 149 -10.50 -21.54 1.79
N LYS A 150 -9.55 -20.62 2.01
CA LYS A 150 -9.77 -19.19 1.75
C LYS A 150 -10.09 -18.90 0.28
N GLY A 151 -9.67 -19.77 -0.63
CA GLY A 151 -9.96 -19.66 -2.08
C GLY A 151 -11.44 -19.76 -2.46
N LEU A 152 -12.32 -20.19 -1.55
CA LEU A 152 -13.78 -20.16 -1.76
C LEU A 152 -14.44 -18.92 -1.16
N MET A 153 -13.73 -18.13 -0.36
CA MET A 153 -14.28 -16.99 0.38
C MET A 153 -14.84 -15.90 -0.55
N TRP A 154 -14.24 -15.71 -1.73
CA TRP A 154 -14.76 -14.76 -2.72
C TRP A 154 -16.21 -15.09 -3.16
N ARG A 155 -16.64 -16.37 -3.12
CA ARG A 155 -18.02 -16.75 -3.46
C ARG A 155 -19.03 -16.24 -2.46
N PHE A 156 -18.65 -16.17 -1.18
CA PHE A 156 -19.48 -15.61 -0.11
C PHE A 156 -19.43 -14.07 -0.09
N LEU A 157 -18.30 -13.48 -0.48
CA LEU A 157 -18.15 -12.02 -0.57
C LEU A 157 -18.84 -11.44 -1.81
N LYS A 158 -18.91 -12.20 -2.90
CA LYS A 158 -19.47 -11.74 -4.18
C LYS A 158 -20.90 -11.19 -4.05
N PRO A 159 -21.86 -11.86 -3.38
CA PRO A 159 -23.19 -11.30 -3.15
C PRO A 159 -23.19 -9.97 -2.40
N MET A 160 -22.20 -9.74 -1.50
CA MET A 160 -22.04 -8.49 -0.75
C MET A 160 -21.25 -7.42 -1.51
N THR A 161 -20.68 -7.75 -2.68
CA THR A 161 -19.89 -6.84 -3.52
C THR A 161 -20.82 -5.94 -4.35
N ASN A 162 -21.66 -5.20 -3.64
CA ASN A 162 -22.55 -4.17 -4.15
C ASN A 162 -22.56 -2.99 -3.17
N ARG A 163 -23.19 -1.87 -3.53
CA ARG A 163 -23.15 -0.64 -2.73
C ARG A 163 -23.69 -0.83 -1.29
N PRO A 164 -24.92 -1.35 -1.06
CA PRO A 164 -25.38 -1.64 0.29
C PRO A 164 -24.47 -2.59 1.09
N GLY A 165 -24.04 -3.69 0.48
CA GLY A 165 -23.19 -4.69 1.14
C GLY A 165 -21.85 -4.10 1.54
N MET A 166 -21.18 -3.40 0.61
CA MET A 166 -19.89 -2.76 0.88
C MET A 166 -20.00 -1.61 1.87
N ARG A 167 -21.12 -0.88 1.90
CA ARG A 167 -21.40 0.10 2.96
C ARG A 167 -21.42 -0.54 4.34
N PHE A 168 -22.10 -1.68 4.49
CA PHE A 168 -22.14 -2.42 5.75
C PHE A 168 -20.76 -2.97 6.13
N VAL A 169 -20.03 -3.56 5.17
CA VAL A 169 -18.67 -4.08 5.39
C VAL A 169 -17.72 -2.96 5.83
N ASN A 170 -17.74 -1.80 5.16
CA ASN A 170 -16.90 -0.67 5.52
C ASN A 170 -17.26 -0.13 6.90
N PHE A 171 -18.56 0.05 7.19
CA PHE A 171 -19.01 0.49 8.51
C PHE A 171 -18.59 -0.48 9.63
N GLY A 172 -18.81 -1.78 9.45
CA GLY A 172 -18.43 -2.80 10.42
C GLY A 172 -16.93 -2.85 10.66
N LYS A 173 -16.12 -2.75 9.59
CA LYS A 173 -14.66 -2.65 9.70
C LYS A 173 -14.23 -1.42 10.50
N TYR A 174 -14.79 -0.25 10.20
CA TYR A 174 -14.50 0.97 10.95
C TYR A 174 -14.90 0.82 12.42
N LEU A 175 -16.11 0.34 12.71
CA LEU A 175 -16.60 0.17 14.07
C LEU A 175 -15.68 -0.75 14.88
N ALA A 176 -15.36 -1.94 14.35
CA ALA A 176 -14.46 -2.89 15.01
C ALA A 176 -13.07 -2.28 15.26
N GLY A 177 -12.53 -1.56 14.28
CA GLY A 177 -11.23 -0.88 14.41
C GLY A 177 -11.25 0.28 15.42
N SER A 178 -12.32 1.06 15.49
CA SER A 178 -12.45 2.22 16.40
C SER A 178 -12.85 1.86 17.85
N THR A 179 -13.21 0.61 18.12
CA THR A 179 -13.69 0.18 19.45
C THR A 179 -12.77 -0.86 20.08
N VAL A 180 -12.47 -1.93 19.35
CA VAL A 180 -11.67 -3.06 19.83
C VAL A 180 -10.23 -3.00 19.33
N GLY A 181 -10.03 -2.43 18.14
CA GLY A 181 -8.73 -2.37 17.47
C GLY A 181 -7.92 -1.11 17.72
N ASP A 182 -8.51 -0.09 18.36
CA ASP A 182 -7.90 1.23 18.46
C ASP A 182 -6.69 1.19 19.39
N GLU A 183 -5.61 1.85 18.99
CA GLU A 183 -4.31 1.86 19.69
C GLU A 183 -3.67 0.47 19.89
N LYS A 184 -4.20 -0.59 19.27
CA LYS A 184 -3.69 -1.96 19.45
C LYS A 184 -2.33 -2.12 18.80
N VAL A 185 -1.39 -2.68 19.55
CA VAL A 185 -0.05 -3.08 19.09
C VAL A 185 0.04 -4.60 19.00
N TYR A 186 0.57 -5.11 17.89
CA TYR A 186 0.76 -6.55 17.66
C TYR A 186 1.87 -6.81 16.65
N ARG A 187 2.36 -8.05 16.58
CA ARG A 187 3.36 -8.50 15.59
C ARG A 187 2.72 -9.35 14.51
N GLN A 188 3.21 -9.24 13.29
CA GLN A 188 2.83 -10.11 12.18
C GLN A 188 3.91 -10.16 11.09
N PRO A 189 3.91 -11.17 10.20
CA PRO A 189 4.84 -11.23 9.08
C PRO A 189 4.76 -9.98 8.20
N LEU A 190 5.87 -9.54 7.64
CA LEU A 190 5.91 -8.39 6.73
C LEU A 190 4.99 -8.60 5.52
N ALA A 191 4.96 -9.82 4.98
CA ALA A 191 4.06 -10.19 3.89
C ALA A 191 2.58 -10.04 4.32
N GLY A 192 2.24 -10.47 5.53
CA GLY A 192 0.91 -10.27 6.12
C GLY A 192 0.53 -8.79 6.25
N PHE A 193 1.47 -7.96 6.68
CA PHE A 193 1.24 -6.51 6.69
C PHE A 193 1.09 -5.93 5.29
N SER A 194 1.87 -6.38 4.32
CA SER A 194 1.94 -5.77 2.98
C SER A 194 0.75 -6.17 2.10
N PHE A 195 0.32 -7.43 2.17
CA PHE A 195 -0.62 -8.06 1.25
C PHE A 195 -1.95 -8.44 1.94
N LEU A 196 -2.58 -7.48 2.62
CA LEU A 196 -3.82 -7.71 3.37
C LEU A 196 -4.97 -8.29 2.53
N LEU A 197 -5.03 -7.99 1.23
CA LEU A 197 -6.06 -8.54 0.33
C LEU A 197 -5.78 -9.99 -0.08
N ASP A 198 -4.53 -10.44 -0.01
CA ASP A 198 -4.13 -11.79 -0.40
C ASP A 198 -4.50 -12.83 0.68
N TYR A 199 -4.96 -12.38 1.86
CA TYR A 199 -5.68 -13.23 2.81
C TYR A 199 -6.98 -13.80 2.23
N VAL A 200 -7.46 -13.25 1.11
CA VAL A 200 -8.59 -13.77 0.34
C VAL A 200 -8.07 -14.17 -1.05
N PRO A 201 -7.56 -15.40 -1.24
CA PRO A 201 -7.13 -15.89 -2.54
C PRO A 201 -8.26 -15.72 -3.56
N ASN A 202 -7.91 -15.26 -4.75
CA ASN A 202 -8.86 -14.95 -5.82
C ASN A 202 -9.90 -13.88 -5.50
N TRP A 203 -9.64 -12.96 -4.55
CA TRP A 203 -10.57 -11.86 -4.23
C TRP A 203 -11.01 -11.09 -5.47
N LYS A 204 -10.14 -10.90 -6.47
CA LYS A 204 -10.47 -10.28 -7.77
C LYS A 204 -11.70 -10.86 -8.47
N ASN A 205 -12.04 -12.13 -8.21
CA ASN A 205 -13.20 -12.80 -8.80
C ASN A 205 -14.55 -12.26 -8.28
N ILE A 206 -14.55 -11.49 -7.19
CA ILE A 206 -15.77 -10.82 -6.71
C ILE A 206 -16.32 -9.82 -7.74
N TYR A 207 -15.48 -9.29 -8.63
CA TYR A 207 -15.87 -8.31 -9.64
C TYR A 207 -16.37 -8.93 -10.96
N LEU A 208 -16.28 -10.25 -11.12
CA LEU A 208 -16.74 -10.92 -12.34
C LEU A 208 -18.27 -10.83 -12.50
N PRO A 209 -18.79 -10.65 -13.74
CA PRO A 209 -18.07 -10.74 -15.03
C PRO A 209 -17.44 -9.43 -15.51
N GLY A 210 -17.65 -8.32 -14.79
CA GLY A 210 -17.06 -7.03 -15.12
C GLY A 210 -15.62 -6.92 -14.63
N GLY A 211 -15.31 -5.79 -14.02
CA GLY A 211 -13.99 -5.52 -13.46
C GLY A 211 -14.01 -4.36 -12.49
N LEU A 212 -12.82 -3.87 -12.16
CA LEU A 212 -12.60 -2.72 -11.32
C LEU A 212 -11.86 -1.65 -12.13
N ILE A 213 -12.30 -0.40 -12.02
CA ILE A 213 -11.49 0.75 -12.45
C ILE A 213 -10.73 1.22 -11.21
N GLN A 214 -9.40 1.14 -11.27
CA GLN A 214 -8.54 1.69 -10.24
C GLN A 214 -8.20 3.13 -10.59
N HIS A 215 -8.47 4.05 -9.66
CA HIS A 215 -8.06 5.44 -9.73
C HIS A 215 -7.10 5.72 -8.58
N GLN A 216 -5.95 6.32 -8.90
CA GLN A 216 -4.97 6.77 -7.93
C GLN A 216 -4.53 8.18 -8.31
N SER A 217 -4.66 9.12 -7.38
CA SER A 217 -4.25 10.52 -7.56
C SER A 217 -3.19 10.90 -6.53
N PHE A 218 -2.18 11.63 -6.97
CA PHE A 218 -1.23 12.33 -6.10
C PHE A 218 -1.65 13.79 -5.98
N VAL A 219 -1.73 14.28 -4.75
CA VAL A 219 -2.17 15.65 -4.45
C VAL A 219 -1.14 16.33 -3.56
N PRO A 220 -0.76 17.58 -3.84
CA PRO A 220 0.08 18.36 -2.93
C PRO A 220 -0.53 18.43 -1.53
N ALA A 221 0.31 18.27 -0.50
CA ALA A 221 -0.17 18.15 0.88
C ALA A 221 -1.01 19.35 1.33
N ALA A 222 -0.66 20.57 0.90
CA ALA A 222 -1.37 21.79 1.25
C ALA A 222 -2.83 21.83 0.76
N SER A 223 -3.16 21.10 -0.31
CA SER A 223 -4.52 21.03 -0.88
C SER A 223 -5.18 19.66 -0.68
N ALA A 224 -4.53 18.73 0.02
CA ALA A 224 -4.95 17.34 0.10
C ALA A 224 -6.35 17.17 0.71
N GLU A 225 -6.65 17.86 1.81
CA GLU A 225 -7.95 17.75 2.46
C GLU A 225 -9.10 18.18 1.55
N GLN A 226 -8.96 19.36 0.93
CA GLN A 226 -9.98 19.88 0.03
C GLN A 226 -10.18 18.95 -1.18
N VAL A 227 -9.10 18.60 -1.88
CA VAL A 227 -9.21 17.77 -3.10
C VAL A 227 -9.77 16.38 -2.79
N PHE A 228 -9.34 15.74 -1.70
CA PHE A 228 -9.85 14.41 -1.34
C PHE A 228 -11.31 14.47 -0.86
N ARG A 229 -11.72 15.54 -0.16
CA ARG A 229 -13.13 15.80 0.16
C ARG A 229 -13.96 15.90 -1.12
N ASP A 230 -13.54 16.75 -2.05
CA ASP A 230 -14.24 16.97 -3.32
C ASP A 230 -14.35 15.66 -4.12
N GLN A 231 -13.26 14.87 -4.19
CA GLN A 231 -13.29 13.55 -4.85
C GLN A 231 -14.30 12.60 -4.22
N LEU A 232 -14.35 12.50 -2.88
CA LEU A 232 -15.30 11.64 -2.18
C LEU A 232 -16.75 12.12 -2.40
N GLU A 233 -16.99 13.43 -2.35
CA GLU A 233 -18.31 14.04 -2.54
C GLU A 233 -18.80 13.90 -3.99
N ILE A 234 -17.94 14.10 -4.99
CA ILE A 234 -18.25 13.82 -6.40
C ILE A 234 -18.60 12.34 -6.61
N CYS A 235 -17.82 11.44 -6.01
CA CYS A 235 -18.13 10.00 -6.06
C CYS A 235 -19.49 9.71 -5.42
N HIS A 236 -19.88 10.44 -4.39
CA HIS A 236 -21.17 10.31 -3.73
C HIS A 236 -22.34 10.82 -4.56
N GLU A 237 -22.16 11.93 -5.27
CA GLU A 237 -23.14 12.56 -6.16
C GLU A 237 -23.43 11.66 -7.37
N HIS A 238 -22.39 11.11 -7.99
CA HIS A 238 -22.52 10.14 -9.07
C HIS A 238 -22.84 8.72 -8.60
N GLY A 239 -22.93 8.51 -7.28
CA GLY A 239 -23.21 7.23 -6.67
C GLY A 239 -22.13 6.19 -6.94
N ILE A 240 -20.87 6.54 -7.17
CA ILE A 240 -19.73 5.64 -7.42
C ILE A 240 -18.71 5.59 -6.27
N PRO A 241 -19.11 5.36 -5.00
CA PRO A 241 -18.15 5.28 -3.90
C PRO A 241 -17.19 4.11 -4.12
N SER A 242 -15.89 4.35 -3.90
CA SER A 242 -14.88 3.29 -4.04
C SER A 242 -15.00 2.26 -2.92
N PHE A 243 -15.08 0.98 -3.26
CA PHE A 243 -15.19 -0.08 -2.25
C PHE A 243 -13.93 -0.26 -1.41
N LEU A 244 -12.79 0.21 -1.92
CA LEU A 244 -11.50 0.19 -1.27
C LEU A 244 -10.75 1.47 -1.61
N ALA A 245 -10.48 2.29 -0.59
CA ALA A 245 -9.64 3.46 -0.70
C ALA A 245 -8.47 3.38 0.28
N VAL A 246 -7.31 3.83 -0.17
CA VAL A 246 -6.06 3.79 0.58
C VAL A 246 -5.43 5.18 0.56
N LEU A 247 -4.90 5.60 1.70
CA LEU A 247 -4.19 6.87 1.87
C LEU A 247 -2.75 6.59 2.26
N LYS A 248 -1.80 7.32 1.67
CA LYS A 248 -0.37 7.26 2.00
C LYS A 248 0.24 8.64 1.86
N ARG A 249 1.30 8.89 2.62
CA ARG A 249 2.13 10.09 2.48
C ARG A 249 3.33 9.79 1.60
N HIS A 250 3.55 10.65 0.62
CA HIS A 250 4.64 10.56 -0.35
C HIS A 250 5.60 11.73 -0.22
N ARG A 251 6.89 11.47 -0.45
CA ARG A 251 7.91 12.52 -0.61
C ARG A 251 8.20 12.77 -2.09
N PRO A 252 8.71 13.94 -2.48
CA PRO A 252 9.26 14.15 -3.82
C PRO A 252 10.42 13.19 -4.09
N ASP A 253 10.61 12.82 -5.36
CA ASP A 253 11.74 12.02 -5.82
C ASP A 253 12.42 12.69 -7.03
N PRO A 254 13.64 12.27 -7.42
CA PRO A 254 14.44 12.96 -8.44
C PRO A 254 14.20 12.47 -9.87
N PHE A 255 13.14 11.69 -10.14
CA PHE A 255 12.93 11.06 -11.44
C PHE A 255 11.98 11.87 -12.32
N LEU A 256 12.28 11.97 -13.62
CA LEU A 256 11.62 12.92 -14.53
C LEU A 256 10.10 12.70 -14.67
N MET A 257 9.66 11.44 -14.67
CA MET A 257 8.27 11.02 -14.95
C MET A 257 7.65 10.23 -13.78
N SER A 258 8.07 10.50 -12.55
CA SER A 258 7.67 9.77 -11.33
C SER A 258 6.60 10.51 -10.52
#